data_AF-A0A242MXJ8-F1
#
_entry.id   AF-A0A242MXJ8-F1
#
_cell.length_a   1.000
_cell.length_b   1.000
_cell.length_c   1.000
_cell.angle_alpha   90.00
_cell.angle_beta   90.00
_cell.angle_gamma   90.00
#
_symmetry.space_group_name_H-M   'P 1'
#
loop_
_entity.id
_entity.type
_entity.pdbx_description
1 polymer ?
#
loop_
_entity_poly.entity_id
_entity_poly.type
_entity_poly.pdbx_seq_one_letter_code
_entity_poly.pdbx_strand_id
1 'polypeptide(L)'
;MIDTSMLVKKLVNDFGGTGAHEPVPMAEHELLPWEKRCHALLDVLDFHKIVNTEEKRRGTEEIGAEMAAKLTYYEKWIVSASHCLLQKGVLTPDEIGRKTKEVSVRLGVPV
;
A
#
# COMPACT_ATOMS: atom_id res chain seq x y z
N MET A 1 33.03 -3.26 0.04
CA MET A 1 32.01 -4.25 -0.36
C MET A 1 30.72 -3.83 0.31
N ILE A 2 29.62 -3.67 -0.43
CA ILE A 2 28.32 -3.32 0.17
C ILE A 2 27.87 -4.54 1.00
N ASP A 3 27.53 -4.33 2.27
CA ASP A 3 26.95 -5.38 3.12
C ASP A 3 25.53 -5.68 2.62
N THR A 4 25.40 -6.78 1.89
CA THR A 4 24.11 -7.24 1.35
C THR A 4 23.25 -7.94 2.39
N SER A 5 23.78 -8.25 3.58
CA SER A 5 23.01 -8.96 4.62
C SER A 5 21.84 -8.14 5.16
N MET A 6 21.91 -6.81 5.04
CA MET A 6 20.82 -5.91 5.39
C MET A 6 19.58 -6.10 4.51
N LEU A 7 19.73 -6.62 3.28
CA LEU A 7 18.62 -6.89 2.37
C LEU A 7 17.72 -8.05 2.83
N VAL A 8 18.18 -8.88 3.77
CA VAL A 8 17.45 -10.05 4.27
C VAL A 8 17.19 -10.01 5.78
N LYS A 9 17.92 -9.18 6.53
CA LYS A 9 17.80 -9.08 7.99
C LYS A 9 16.76 -8.05 8.45
N LYS A 10 16.38 -7.12 7.58
CA LYS A 10 15.61 -5.94 7.99
C LYS A 10 14.48 -5.65 7.01
N LEU A 11 13.25 -5.67 7.52
CA LEU A 11 12.07 -5.27 6.76
C LEU A 11 11.96 -3.75 6.69
N VAL A 12 11.27 -3.26 5.67
CA VAL A 12 11.12 -1.81 5.42
C VAL A 12 10.38 -1.05 6.52
N ASN A 13 9.52 -1.74 7.26
CA ASN A 13 8.78 -1.19 8.40
C ASN A 13 9.53 -1.30 9.73
N ASP A 14 10.66 -2.00 9.78
CA ASP A 14 11.47 -2.18 10.98
C ASP A 14 12.44 -1.00 11.17
N PHE A 15 11.93 0.22 11.27
CA PHE A 15 12.75 1.43 11.48
C PHE A 15 12.83 1.85 12.96
N GLY A 16 12.35 1.01 13.88
CA GLY A 16 12.48 1.25 15.32
C GLY A 16 13.94 1.39 15.73
N GLY A 17 14.28 2.48 16.44
CA GLY A 17 15.64 2.69 16.94
C GLY A 17 16.67 3.10 15.89
N THR A 18 16.28 3.37 14.64
CA THR A 18 17.23 3.89 13.62
C THR A 18 17.55 5.37 13.77
N GLY A 19 16.83 6.06 14.65
CA GLY A 19 16.86 7.51 14.78
C GLY A 19 16.12 8.20 13.63
N ALA A 20 15.44 9.30 13.94
CA ALA A 20 15.03 10.25 12.91
C ALA A 20 16.24 11.14 12.59
N HIS A 21 16.53 11.36 11.31
CA HIS A 21 17.61 12.26 10.90
C HIS A 21 17.35 13.71 11.32
N GLU A 22 16.07 14.09 11.39
CA GLU A 22 15.58 15.41 11.76
C GLU A 22 14.27 15.29 12.57
N PRO A 23 13.88 16.32 13.33
CA PRO A 23 12.57 16.37 13.98
C PRO A 23 11.45 16.20 12.96
N VAL A 24 10.57 15.22 13.19
CA VAL A 24 9.42 14.99 12.31
C VAL A 24 8.38 16.09 12.55
N PRO A 25 7.99 16.85 11.51
CA PRO A 25 6.92 17.84 11.65
C PRO A 25 5.61 17.11 11.92
N MET A 26 5.07 17.30 13.12
CA MET A 26 3.76 16.79 13.50
C MET A 26 2.71 17.80 13.07
N ALA A 27 2.00 17.50 11.98
CA ALA A 27 0.91 18.31 11.48
C ALA A 27 -0.33 17.43 11.25
N GLU A 28 -1.50 18.00 11.45
CA GLU A 28 -2.74 17.34 11.04
C GLU A 28 -2.79 17.26 9.51
N HIS A 29 -3.21 16.11 9.01
CA HIS A 29 -3.44 15.89 7.60
C HIS A 29 -4.93 15.61 7.39
N GLU A 30 -5.61 16.48 6.66
CA GLU A 30 -7.00 16.22 6.29
C GLU A 30 -7.06 15.11 5.26
N LEU A 31 -7.77 14.03 5.60
CA LEU A 31 -7.94 12.90 4.69
C LEU A 31 -8.76 13.30 3.45
N LEU A 32 -8.18 13.04 2.28
CA LEU A 32 -8.82 13.23 1.00
C LEU A 32 -10.02 12.28 0.86
N PRO A 33 -11.04 12.63 0.04
CA PRO A 33 -12.21 11.77 -0.16
C PRO A 33 -11.89 10.36 -0.67
N TRP A 34 -10.79 10.16 -1.39
CA TRP A 34 -10.37 8.83 -1.85
C TRP A 34 -9.68 8.02 -0.75
N GLU A 35 -8.95 8.67 0.16
CA GLU A 35 -8.32 8.00 1.31
C GLU A 35 -9.37 7.46 2.27
N LYS A 36 -10.41 8.26 2.55
CA LYS A 36 -11.57 7.82 3.34
C LYS A 36 -12.26 6.60 2.70
N ARG A 37 -12.42 6.61 1.37
CA ARG A 37 -12.99 5.47 0.62
C ARG A 37 -12.07 4.24 0.66
N CYS A 38 -10.76 4.44 0.55
CA CYS A 38 -9.76 3.39 0.67
C CYS A 38 -9.83 2.73 2.05
N HIS A 39 -9.85 3.53 3.11
CA HIS A 39 -9.97 3.04 4.48
C HIS A 39 -11.24 2.20 4.66
N ALA A 40 -12.40 2.75 4.30
CA ALA A 40 -13.69 2.06 4.43
C ALA A 40 -13.74 0.75 3.63
N LEU A 41 -13.17 0.72 2.41
CA LEU A 41 -13.10 -0.50 1.61
C LEU A 41 -12.24 -1.57 2.30
N LEU A 42 -11.09 -1.19 2.84
CA LEU A 42 -10.20 -2.13 3.53
C LEU A 42 -10.83 -2.69 4.80
N ASP A 43 -11.60 -1.89 5.54
CA ASP A 43 -12.36 -2.36 6.70
C ASP A 43 -13.43 -3.38 6.29
N VAL A 44 -14.14 -3.13 5.18
CA VAL A 44 -15.11 -4.10 4.65
C VAL A 44 -14.41 -5.40 4.23
N LEU A 45 -13.26 -5.31 3.56
CA LEU A 45 -12.47 -6.49 3.17
C LEU A 45 -11.96 -7.28 4.40
N ASP A 46 -11.54 -6.60 5.47
CA ASP A 46 -11.11 -7.26 6.71
C ASP A 46 -12.29 -7.86 7.47
N PHE A 47 -13.44 -7.17 7.53
CA PHE A 47 -14.65 -7.67 8.16
C PHE A 47 -15.09 -9.01 7.54
N HIS A 48 -15.04 -9.10 6.21
CA HIS A 48 -15.33 -10.34 5.47
C HIS A 48 -14.13 -11.29 5.34
N LYS A 49 -12.97 -10.96 5.93
CA LYS A 49 -11.72 -11.75 5.89
C LYS A 49 -11.23 -12.07 4.47
N ILE A 50 -11.56 -11.21 3.50
CA ILE A 50 -11.08 -11.29 2.13
C ILE A 50 -9.64 -10.77 2.03
N VAL A 51 -9.35 -9.67 2.71
CA VAL A 51 -7.98 -9.17 2.95
C VAL A 51 -7.93 -8.79 4.42
N ASN A 52 -7.20 -9.56 5.22
CA ASN A 52 -7.10 -9.29 6.65
C ASN A 52 -5.95 -8.32 6.97
N THR A 53 -5.95 -7.83 8.21
CA THR A 53 -4.96 -6.86 8.70
C THR A 53 -3.52 -7.35 8.59
N GLU A 54 -3.23 -8.63 8.88
CA GLU A 54 -1.87 -9.19 8.81
C GLU A 54 -1.40 -9.35 7.37
N GLU A 55 -2.28 -9.76 6.46
CA GLU A 55 -1.99 -9.84 5.03
C GLU A 55 -1.66 -8.47 4.45
N LYS A 56 -2.38 -7.43 4.90
CA LYS A 56 -2.09 -6.04 4.53
C LYS A 56 -0.75 -5.54 5.08
N ARG A 57 -0.41 -5.89 6.32
CA ARG A 57 0.89 -5.54 6.93
C ARG A 57 2.03 -6.18 6.15
N ARG A 58 1.95 -7.49 5.93
CA ARG A 58 2.91 -8.24 5.11
C ARG A 58 3.04 -7.64 3.70
N GLY A 59 1.93 -7.34 3.04
CA GLY A 59 1.99 -6.75 1.69
C GLY A 59 2.68 -5.38 1.65
N THR A 60 2.59 -4.59 2.72
CA THR A 60 3.34 -3.31 2.85
C THR A 60 4.84 -3.53 3.10
N GLU A 61 5.22 -4.67 3.67
CA GLU A 61 6.62 -5.06 3.81
C GLU A 61 7.21 -5.55 2.48
N GLU A 62 6.39 -6.24 1.68
CA GLU A 62 6.76 -6.86 0.40
C GLU A 62 6.92 -5.88 -0.77
N ILE A 63 6.36 -4.65 -0.71
CA ILE A 63 6.52 -3.65 -1.80
C ILE A 63 7.96 -3.14 -1.96
N GLY A 64 8.84 -3.42 -1.00
CA GLY A 64 10.25 -3.03 -1.05
C GLY A 64 10.49 -1.56 -0.70
N ALA A 65 11.77 -1.25 -0.42
CA ALA A 65 12.17 0.02 0.20
C ALA A 65 11.86 1.25 -0.66
N GLU A 66 12.02 1.15 -1.98
CA GLU A 66 11.80 2.27 -2.89
C GLU A 66 10.33 2.68 -2.94
N MET A 67 9.42 1.72 -3.13
CA MET A 67 7.99 1.99 -3.15
C MET A 67 7.50 2.42 -1.77
N ALA A 68 8.00 1.79 -0.69
CA ALA A 68 7.68 2.19 0.66
C ALA A 68 8.12 3.63 0.98
N ALA A 69 9.19 4.14 0.36
CA ALA A 69 9.64 5.52 0.54
C ALA A 69 8.83 6.54 -0.30
N LYS A 70 8.41 6.16 -1.51
CA LYS A 70 7.78 7.07 -2.48
C LYS A 70 6.26 7.16 -2.38
N LEU A 71 5.60 6.07 -2.00
CA LEU A 71 4.14 6.02 -1.89
C LEU A 71 3.66 6.68 -0.60
N THR A 72 2.52 7.35 -0.66
CA THR A 72 1.77 7.82 0.51
C THR A 72 1.21 6.65 1.31
N TYR A 73 0.73 6.93 2.53
CA TYR A 73 0.24 5.92 3.45
C TYR A 73 -0.87 5.03 2.84
N TYR A 74 -1.88 5.65 2.22
CA TYR A 74 -2.99 4.92 1.62
C TYR A 74 -2.64 4.29 0.26
N GLU A 75 -1.71 4.85 -0.50
CA GLU A 75 -1.21 4.20 -1.72
C GLU A 75 -0.54 2.86 -1.43
N LYS A 76 0.27 2.77 -0.36
CA LYS A 76 0.84 1.49 0.08
C LYS A 76 -0.24 0.45 0.38
N TRP A 77 -1.31 0.88 1.02
CA TRP A 77 -2.44 0.00 1.35
C TRP A 77 -3.22 -0.44 0.11
N ILE A 78 -3.41 0.44 -0.88
CA ILE A 78 -4.02 0.07 -2.17
C ILE A 78 -3.18 -1.00 -2.86
N VAL A 79 -1.87 -0.79 -2.97
CA VAL A 79 -0.95 -1.76 -3.60
C VAL A 79 -0.98 -3.09 -2.85
N SER A 80 -0.83 -3.06 -1.53
CA SER A 80 -0.84 -4.26 -0.68
C SER A 80 -2.14 -5.06 -0.80
N ALA A 81 -3.30 -4.40 -0.72
CA ALA A 81 -4.58 -5.08 -0.84
C ALA A 81 -4.80 -5.61 -2.27
N SER A 82 -4.39 -4.87 -3.29
CA SER A 82 -4.46 -5.32 -4.69
C SER A 82 -3.61 -6.58 -4.90
N HIS A 83 -2.38 -6.61 -4.37
CA HIS A 83 -1.54 -7.81 -4.40
C HIS A 83 -2.20 -9.00 -3.70
N CYS A 84 -2.80 -8.79 -2.52
CA CYS A 84 -3.50 -9.86 -1.80
C CYS A 84 -4.68 -10.42 -2.61
N LEU A 85 -5.50 -9.54 -3.21
CA LEU A 85 -6.63 -9.94 -4.04
C LEU A 85 -6.20 -10.70 -5.31
N LEU A 86 -5.08 -10.28 -5.92
CA LEU A 86 -4.47 -10.97 -7.06
C LEU A 86 -3.94 -12.36 -6.65
N GLN A 87 -3.20 -12.45 -5.54
CA GLN A 87 -2.67 -13.71 -5.01
C GLN A 87 -3.78 -14.72 -4.69
N LYS A 88 -4.93 -14.23 -4.23
CA LYS A 88 -6.11 -15.05 -3.93
C LYS A 88 -6.99 -15.35 -5.15
N GLY A 89 -6.68 -14.78 -6.32
CA GLY A 89 -7.48 -14.94 -7.54
C GLY A 89 -8.87 -14.31 -7.48
N VAL A 90 -9.10 -13.40 -6.51
CA VAL A 90 -10.36 -12.63 -6.40
C VAL A 90 -10.44 -11.57 -7.50
N LEU A 91 -9.28 -11.05 -7.90
CA LEU A 91 -9.11 -10.17 -9.05
C LEU A 91 -8.04 -10.75 -9.98
N THR A 92 -8.13 -10.37 -11.25
CA THR A 92 -7.11 -10.62 -12.26
C THR A 92 -6.45 -9.32 -12.73
N PRO A 93 -5.22 -9.37 -13.27
CA PRO A 93 -4.57 -8.19 -13.85
C PRO A 93 -5.43 -7.53 -14.94
N ASP A 94 -6.13 -8.32 -15.76
CA ASP A 94 -6.99 -7.83 -16.84
C ASP A 94 -8.22 -7.08 -16.31
N GLU A 95 -8.81 -7.53 -15.21
CA GLU A 95 -9.93 -6.83 -14.56
C GLU A 95 -9.49 -5.47 -14.02
N ILE A 96 -8.31 -5.42 -13.38
CA ILE A 96 -7.73 -4.16 -12.88
C ILE A 96 -7.45 -3.23 -14.07
N GLY A 97 -6.76 -3.71 -15.10
CA GLY A 97 -6.42 -2.91 -16.28
C GLY A 97 -7.66 -2.34 -16.99
N ARG A 98 -8.69 -3.17 -17.21
CA ARG A 98 -9.97 -2.71 -17.80
C ARG A 98 -10.66 -1.68 -16.92
N LYS A 99 -10.70 -1.90 -15.60
CA LYS A 99 -11.38 -0.99 -14.68
C LYS A 99 -10.65 0.34 -14.55
N THR A 100 -9.32 0.34 -14.48
CA THR A 100 -8.52 1.56 -14.45
C THR A 100 -8.75 2.39 -15.71
N LYS A 101 -8.78 1.75 -16.90
CA LYS A 101 -9.09 2.43 -18.17
C LYS A 101 -10.50 3.03 -18.18
N GLU A 102 -11.50 2.29 -17.73
CA GLU A 102 -12.88 2.79 -17.60
C GLU A 102 -12.95 4.01 -16.66
N VAL A 103 -12.30 3.94 -15.50
CA VAL A 103 -12.27 5.03 -14.51
C VAL A 103 -11.54 6.25 -15.06
N SER A 104 -10.40 6.05 -15.71
CA SER A 104 -9.61 7.08 -16.38
C SER A 104 -10.46 7.86 -17.39
N VAL A 105 -11.18 7.15 -18.27
CA VAL A 105 -12.07 7.78 -19.26
C VAL A 105 -13.21 8.54 -18.56
N ARG A 106 -13.82 7.95 -17.53
CA ARG A 106 -14.92 8.59 -16.79
C ARG A 106 -14.49 9.88 -16.09
N LEU A 107 -13.25 9.93 -15.58
CA LEU A 107 -12.71 11.06 -14.83
C LEU A 107 -11.89 12.03 -15.68
N GLY A 108 -11.62 11.71 -16.95
CA GLY A 108 -10.80 12.54 -17.83
C GLY A 108 -9.32 12.60 -17.41
N VAL A 109 -8.80 11.55 -16.78
CA VAL A 109 -7.41 11.47 -16.30
C VAL A 109 -6.63 10.40 -17.08
N PRO A 110 -5.31 10.51 -17.26
CA PRO A 110 -4.52 9.44 -17.87
C PRO A 110 -4.55 8.15 -17.05
N VAL A 111 -4.32 7.01 -17.73
CA VAL A 111 -4.01 5.71 -17.10
C VAL A 111 -2.54 5.67 -16.75
#